data_AF-A0A955BZB8-F1
#
_entry.id   AF-A0A955BZB8-F1
#
_cell.length_a   1.000
_cell.length_b   1.000
_cell.length_c   1.000
_cell.angle_alpha   90.00
_cell.angle_beta   90.00
_cell.angle_gamma   90.00
#
_symmetry.space_group_name_H-M   'P 1'
#
loop_
_entity.id
_entity.type
_entity.pdbx_description
1 polymer ?
#
loop_
_entity_poly.entity_id
_entity_poly.type
_entity_poly.pdbx_seq_one_letter_code
_entity_poly.pdbx_strand_id
1 'polypeptide(L)'
;MTLIEVAVGLAIGALLCAMLAGMLVHTRQASDLMRERATQARRGRAPFETLAADLRSLAPGGRLRVAQGVLTCDTLNALAPPIQASRFAVEARYGVAEWEGAKTLVRAERLRDADQNHLVVSLASPIEAITFEVFDGKQWRSEWPPANRLVGVALRVGLSTVAASETRTFALAPMEWTP
;
A
#
# COMPACT_ATOMS: atom_id res chain seq x y z
N MET A 1 28.32 -26.60 46.50
CA MET A 1 27.73 -25.50 45.71
C MET A 1 28.06 -24.20 46.42
N THR A 2 29.06 -23.47 45.92
CA THR A 2 29.63 -22.31 46.62
C THR A 2 28.94 -21.02 46.16
N LEU A 3 28.89 -20.00 47.03
CA LEU A 3 28.29 -18.68 46.71
C LEU A 3 28.86 -18.05 45.43
N ILE A 4 30.10 -18.41 45.07
CA ILE A 4 30.79 -17.97 43.86
C ILE A 4 30.11 -18.54 42.59
N GLU A 5 29.70 -19.81 42.60
CA GLU A 5 29.04 -20.45 41.44
C GLU A 5 27.68 -19.81 41.15
N VAL A 6 26.93 -19.42 42.19
CA VAL A 6 25.64 -18.74 42.06
C VAL A 6 25.84 -17.33 41.49
N ALA A 7 26.85 -16.60 41.96
CA ALA A 7 27.16 -15.26 41.46
C ALA A 7 27.61 -15.26 39.99
N VAL A 8 28.43 -16.23 39.59
CA VAL A 8 28.87 -16.39 38.20
C VAL A 8 27.69 -16.78 37.28
N GLY A 9 26.81 -17.68 37.74
CA GLY A 9 25.61 -18.04 36.99
C GLY A 9 24.67 -16.85 36.76
N LEU A 10 24.50 -15.99 37.77
CA LEU A 10 23.68 -14.77 37.69
C LEU A 10 24.30 -13.74 36.73
N ALA A 11 25.62 -13.57 36.76
CA ALA A 11 26.33 -12.67 35.86
C ALA A 11 26.21 -13.11 34.38
N ILE A 12 26.36 -14.41 34.09
CA ILE A 12 26.21 -14.95 32.74
C ILE A 12 24.75 -14.82 32.26
N GLY A 13 23.77 -15.10 33.12
CA GLY A 13 22.34 -14.93 32.81
C GLY A 13 21.98 -13.48 32.47
N ALA A 14 22.49 -12.52 33.25
CA ALA A 14 22.28 -11.09 33.00
C ALA A 14 22.92 -10.64 31.66
N LEU A 15 24.13 -11.12 31.36
CA LEU A 15 24.81 -10.85 30.09
C LEU A 15 24.05 -11.40 28.87
N LEU A 16 23.52 -12.62 28.97
CA LEU A 16 22.71 -13.23 27.91
C LEU A 16 21.38 -12.48 27.71
N CYS A 17 20.71 -12.09 28.79
CA CYS A 17 19.49 -11.27 28.71
C CYS A 17 19.76 -9.90 28.07
N ALA A 18 20.88 -9.25 28.41
CA ALA A 18 21.26 -7.97 27.81
C ALA A 18 21.59 -8.10 26.30
N MET A 19 22.27 -9.17 25.89
CA MET A 19 22.54 -9.45 24.47
C MET A 19 21.26 -9.73 23.68
N LEU A 20 20.34 -10.52 24.23
CA LEU A 20 19.04 -10.79 23.61
C LEU A 20 18.17 -9.53 23.50
N ALA A 21 18.15 -8.70 24.55
CA ALA A 21 17.46 -7.41 24.52
C ALA A 21 18.07 -6.46 23.48
N GLY A 22 19.41 -6.41 23.38
CA GLY A 22 20.12 -5.62 22.37
C GLY A 22 19.81 -6.06 20.94
N MET A 23 19.75 -7.37 20.66
CA MET A 23 19.35 -7.90 19.34
C MET A 23 17.88 -7.59 19.01
N LEU A 24 16.97 -7.68 19.97
CA LEU A 24 15.55 -7.34 19.78
C LEU A 24 15.34 -5.84 19.49
N VAL A 25 16.16 -4.97 20.08
CA VAL A 25 16.14 -3.53 19.80
C VAL A 25 16.74 -3.23 18.41
N HIS A 26 17.87 -3.85 18.06
CA HIS A 26 18.49 -3.66 16.75
C HIS A 26 17.65 -4.19 15.58
N THR A 27 16.93 -5.30 15.76
CA THR A 27 15.99 -5.82 14.74
C THR A 27 14.77 -4.93 14.56
N ARG A 28 14.24 -4.34 15.63
CA ARG A 28 13.17 -3.33 15.55
C ARG A 28 13.64 -2.05 14.85
N GLN A 29 14.82 -1.54 15.22
CA GLN A 29 15.40 -0.36 14.58
C GLN A 29 15.72 -0.61 13.10
N ALA A 30 16.21 -1.78 12.71
CA ALA A 30 16.44 -2.12 11.31
C ALA A 30 15.14 -2.19 10.49
N SER A 31 14.05 -2.69 11.09
CA SER A 31 12.71 -2.68 10.48
C SER A 31 12.19 -1.26 10.30
N ASP A 32 12.36 -0.39 11.29
CA ASP A 32 11.91 1.01 11.20
C ASP A 32 12.77 1.82 10.22
N LEU A 33 14.09 1.59 10.18
CA LEU A 33 14.98 2.19 9.18
C LEU A 33 14.72 1.67 7.76
N MET A 34 14.31 0.41 7.59
CA MET A 34 13.87 -0.11 6.29
C MET A 34 12.49 0.41 5.89
N ARG A 35 11.56 0.62 6.84
CA ARG A 35 10.28 1.31 6.60
C ARG A 35 10.51 2.76 6.21
N GLU A 36 11.43 3.44 6.89
CA GLU A 36 11.78 4.84 6.66
C GLU A 36 12.57 5.02 5.35
N ARG A 37 13.46 4.08 4.99
CA ARG A 37 14.10 4.05 3.66
C ARG A 37 13.15 3.64 2.54
N ALA A 38 12.18 2.76 2.80
CA ALA A 38 11.13 2.43 1.84
C ALA A 38 10.16 3.60 1.63
N THR A 39 9.87 4.41 2.65
CA THR A 39 9.08 5.64 2.52
C THR A 39 9.89 6.79 1.92
N GLN A 40 11.19 6.91 2.20
CA GLN A 40 12.07 7.92 1.60
C GLN A 40 12.43 7.62 0.13
N ALA A 41 12.75 6.38 -0.23
CA ALA A 41 13.08 5.99 -1.62
C ALA A 41 11.87 6.02 -2.58
N ARG A 42 10.65 6.23 -2.06
CA ARG A 42 9.40 6.28 -2.82
C ARG A 42 8.77 7.67 -2.90
N ARG A 43 9.42 8.71 -2.35
CA ARG A 43 9.04 10.11 -2.58
C ARG A 43 9.37 10.46 -4.04
N GLY A 44 8.34 10.59 -4.88
CA GLY A 44 8.50 11.02 -6.28
C GLY A 44 8.20 9.96 -7.35
N ARG A 45 7.60 8.80 -7.02
CA ARG A 45 6.97 7.99 -8.08
C ARG A 45 5.77 8.73 -8.63
N ALA A 46 5.67 8.84 -9.96
CA ALA A 46 4.52 9.47 -10.58
C ALA A 46 3.25 8.74 -10.13
N PRO A 47 2.26 9.44 -9.53
CA PRO A 47 1.09 8.82 -8.92
C PRO A 47 0.33 7.93 -9.92
N PHE A 48 0.26 8.38 -11.18
CA PHE A 48 -0.35 7.64 -12.27
C PHE A 48 0.42 6.39 -12.70
N GLU A 49 1.75 6.36 -12.59
CA GLU A 49 2.54 5.17 -12.93
C GLU A 49 2.37 4.09 -11.87
N THR A 50 2.34 4.49 -10.60
CA THR A 50 2.08 3.56 -9.48
C THR A 50 0.67 2.97 -9.62
N LEU A 51 -0.33 3.80 -9.93
CA LEU A 51 -1.67 3.32 -10.21
C LEU A 51 -1.74 2.42 -11.45
N ALA A 52 -1.07 2.79 -12.54
CA ALA A 52 -1.04 1.97 -13.75
C ALA A 52 -0.42 0.58 -13.49
N ALA A 53 0.62 0.51 -12.65
CA ALA A 53 1.21 -0.76 -12.25
C ALA A 53 0.20 -1.63 -11.50
N ASP A 54 -0.50 -1.07 -10.50
CA ASP A 54 -1.53 -1.77 -9.72
C ASP A 54 -2.71 -2.24 -10.57
N LEU A 55 -3.15 -1.43 -11.53
CA LEU A 55 -4.24 -1.79 -12.44
C LEU A 55 -3.84 -2.89 -13.42
N ARG A 56 -2.57 -2.95 -13.83
CA ARG A 56 -2.06 -4.06 -14.67
C ARG A 56 -1.90 -5.34 -13.87
N SER A 57 -1.68 -5.25 -12.57
CA SER A 57 -1.52 -6.40 -11.67
C SER A 57 -2.80 -6.75 -10.91
N LEU A 58 -3.98 -6.34 -11.40
CA LEU A 58 -5.25 -6.72 -10.78
C LEU A 58 -5.33 -8.24 -10.60
N ALA A 59 -5.65 -8.65 -9.38
CA ALA A 59 -5.74 -10.07 -9.07
C ALA A 59 -6.91 -10.70 -9.84
N PRO A 60 -6.78 -11.94 -10.37
CA PRO A 60 -7.91 -12.65 -10.95
C PRO A 60 -9.07 -12.78 -9.95
N GLY A 61 -10.28 -12.35 -10.33
CA GLY A 61 -11.42 -12.29 -9.41
C GLY A 61 -11.30 -11.24 -8.29
N GLY A 62 -10.32 -10.33 -8.41
CA GLY A 62 -10.12 -9.21 -7.52
C GLY A 62 -11.26 -8.20 -7.60
N ARG A 63 -11.50 -7.50 -6.49
CA ARG A 63 -12.52 -6.46 -6.39
C ARG A 63 -11.91 -5.12 -6.73
N LEU A 64 -12.73 -4.27 -7.34
CA LEU A 64 -12.48 -2.84 -7.45
C LEU A 64 -13.69 -2.10 -6.90
N ARG A 65 -13.44 -1.09 -6.09
CA ARG A 65 -14.45 -0.25 -5.45
C ARG A 65 -14.00 1.20 -5.51
N VAL A 66 -14.93 2.08 -5.82
CA VAL A 66 -14.77 3.52 -5.62
C VAL A 66 -15.87 3.98 -4.70
N ALA A 67 -15.50 4.59 -3.57
CA ALA A 67 -16.48 5.15 -2.64
C ALA A 67 -15.84 6.31 -1.89
N GLN A 68 -16.57 7.42 -1.73
CA GLN A 68 -16.14 8.56 -0.90
C GLN A 68 -14.75 9.10 -1.29
N GLY A 69 -14.45 9.15 -2.59
CA GLY A 69 -13.14 9.63 -3.08
C GLY A 69 -11.96 8.67 -2.81
N VAL A 70 -12.24 7.42 -2.43
CA VAL A 70 -11.24 6.37 -2.22
C VAL A 70 -11.41 5.31 -3.30
N LEU A 71 -10.31 4.99 -3.98
CA LEU A 71 -10.22 3.82 -4.86
C LEU A 71 -9.60 2.66 -4.07
N THR A 72 -10.25 1.52 -4.09
CA THR A 72 -9.73 0.27 -3.51
C THR A 72 -9.70 -0.80 -4.60
N CYS A 73 -8.58 -1.48 -4.77
CA CYS A 73 -8.45 -2.59 -5.68
C CYS A 73 -7.63 -3.74 -5.10
N ASP A 74 -7.98 -4.97 -5.46
CA ASP A 74 -7.15 -6.13 -5.17
C ASP A 74 -6.16 -6.35 -6.30
N THR A 75 -4.88 -6.38 -5.96
CA THR A 75 -3.77 -6.45 -6.90
C THR A 75 -2.76 -7.48 -6.40
N LEU A 76 -2.00 -8.08 -7.31
CA LEU A 76 -0.77 -8.79 -7.00
C LEU A 76 0.28 -7.75 -6.62
N ASN A 77 0.99 -7.93 -5.51
CA ASN A 77 1.85 -6.89 -4.95
C ASN A 77 2.84 -6.28 -5.96
N ALA A 78 2.45 -5.18 -6.61
CA ALA A 78 3.23 -4.52 -7.65
C ALA A 78 4.49 -3.84 -7.12
N LEU A 79 4.59 -3.67 -5.79
CA LEU A 79 5.72 -3.06 -5.13
C LEU A 79 6.71 -4.08 -4.54
N ALA A 80 6.38 -5.37 -4.59
CA ALA A 80 7.30 -6.45 -4.27
C ALA A 80 8.18 -6.81 -5.48
N PRO A 81 9.36 -7.42 -5.25
CA PRO A 81 10.16 -7.99 -6.34
C PRO A 81 9.35 -9.00 -7.17
N PRO A 82 9.60 -9.14 -8.48
CA PRO A 82 8.76 -9.94 -9.39
C PRO A 82 8.49 -11.39 -8.94
N ILE A 83 9.48 -12.02 -8.29
CA ILE A 83 9.38 -13.40 -7.78
C ILE A 83 8.37 -13.54 -6.63
N GLN A 84 8.15 -12.45 -5.88
CA GLN A 84 7.26 -12.41 -4.72
C GLN A 84 5.92 -11.72 -5.02
N ALA A 85 5.88 -10.83 -6.01
CA ALA A 85 4.68 -10.11 -6.43
C ALA A 85 3.51 -11.05 -6.78
N SER A 86 3.79 -12.16 -7.46
CA SER A 86 2.78 -13.15 -7.86
C SER A 86 2.23 -14.01 -6.72
N ARG A 87 2.87 -13.99 -5.54
CA ARG A 87 2.51 -14.86 -4.42
C ARG A 87 1.57 -14.21 -3.41
N PHE A 88 1.43 -12.89 -3.42
CA PHE A 88 0.67 -12.16 -2.40
C PHE A 88 -0.37 -11.25 -3.06
N ALA A 89 -1.64 -11.58 -2.86
CA ALA A 89 -2.73 -10.65 -3.11
C ALA A 89 -2.72 -9.56 -2.03
N VAL A 90 -2.68 -8.30 -2.47
CA VAL A 90 -2.76 -7.12 -1.62
C VAL A 90 -3.99 -6.29 -1.98
N GLU A 91 -4.60 -5.73 -0.96
CA GLU A 91 -5.60 -4.68 -1.10
C GLU A 91 -4.85 -3.34 -1.15
N ALA A 92 -4.87 -2.69 -2.31
CA ALA A 92 -4.34 -1.35 -2.51
C ALA A 92 -5.48 -0.33 -2.35
N ARG A 93 -5.23 0.70 -1.52
CA ARG A 93 -6.18 1.77 -1.23
C ARG A 93 -5.56 3.12 -1.54
N TYR A 94 -6.15 3.86 -2.47
CA TYR A 94 -5.76 5.20 -2.85
C TYR A 94 -6.73 6.21 -2.29
N GLY A 95 -6.23 7.25 -1.65
CA GLY A 95 -7.05 8.31 -1.08
C GLY A 95 -6.21 9.49 -0.61
N VAL A 96 -6.87 10.41 0.10
CA VAL A 96 -6.23 11.61 0.66
C VAL A 96 -5.95 11.39 2.14
N ALA A 97 -4.73 11.68 2.57
CA ALA A 97 -4.37 11.85 3.96
C ALA A 97 -3.90 13.29 4.20
N GLU A 98 -4.16 13.84 5.39
CA GLU A 98 -3.64 15.15 5.79
C GLU A 98 -2.43 14.95 6.71
N TRP A 99 -1.27 15.44 6.28
CA TRP A 99 -0.03 15.43 7.05
C TRP A 99 0.53 16.83 7.10
N GLU A 100 0.86 17.29 8.32
CA GLU A 100 1.48 18.61 8.54
C GLU A 100 0.68 19.76 7.89
N GLY A 101 -0.66 19.63 7.81
CA GLY A 101 -1.55 20.62 7.22
C GLY A 101 -1.67 20.58 5.69
N ALA A 102 -0.96 19.67 5.02
CA ALA A 102 -1.05 19.46 3.57
C ALA A 102 -1.83 18.18 3.22
N LYS A 103 -2.78 18.31 2.29
CA LYS A 103 -3.44 17.16 1.67
C LYS A 103 -2.43 16.42 0.79
N THR A 104 -2.35 15.11 1.00
CA THR A 104 -1.37 14.22 0.36
C THR A 104 -2.10 13.03 -0.23
N LEU A 105 -1.84 12.73 -1.51
CA LEU A 105 -2.28 11.47 -2.12
C LEU A 105 -1.43 10.34 -1.54
N VAL A 106 -2.10 9.36 -0.94
CA VAL A 106 -1.46 8.18 -0.38
C VAL A 106 -1.97 6.91 -1.03
N ARG A 107 -1.10 5.90 -1.05
CA ARG A 107 -1.43 4.50 -1.32
C ARG A 107 -1.16 3.69 -0.06
N ALA A 108 -2.20 3.08 0.50
CA ALA A 108 -2.10 2.13 1.61
C ALA A 108 -2.23 0.70 1.08
N GLU A 109 -1.37 -0.19 1.57
CA GLU A 109 -1.34 -1.60 1.18
C GLU A 109 -1.68 -2.48 2.38
N ARG A 110 -2.58 -3.44 2.20
CA ARG A 110 -2.83 -4.50 3.17
C ARG A 110 -2.63 -5.86 2.52
N LEU A 111 -1.81 -6.71 3.13
CA LEU A 111 -1.72 -8.12 2.76
C LEU A 111 -3.02 -8.81 3.20
N ARG A 112 -3.69 -9.55 2.30
CA ARG A 112 -4.96 -10.19 2.64
C ARG A 112 -4.84 -11.26 3.74
N ASP A 113 -3.73 -11.99 3.74
CA ASP A 113 -3.51 -13.15 4.63
C ASP A 113 -2.63 -12.81 5.84
N ALA A 114 -2.18 -11.56 5.99
CA ALA A 114 -1.38 -11.14 7.13
C ALA A 114 -2.16 -10.14 7.97
N ASP A 115 -2.26 -10.43 9.27
CA ASP A 115 -2.92 -9.62 10.29
C ASP A 115 -2.10 -8.35 10.66
N GLN A 116 -1.33 -7.82 9.71
CA GLN A 116 -0.33 -6.78 9.95
C GLN A 116 -0.59 -5.47 9.19
N ASN A 117 -0.09 -4.41 9.83
CA ASN A 117 -0.14 -2.99 9.50
C ASN A 117 -0.20 -2.64 8.01
N HIS A 118 -1.01 -1.63 7.71
CA HIS A 118 -1.00 -0.97 6.41
C HIS A 118 0.36 -0.34 6.12
N LEU A 119 1.01 -0.72 5.02
CA LEU A 119 2.13 0.06 4.50
C LEU A 119 1.55 1.28 3.77
N VAL A 120 1.82 2.48 4.26
CA VAL A 120 1.35 3.73 3.66
C VAL A 120 2.49 4.40 2.91
N VAL A 121 2.28 4.67 1.64
CA VAL A 121 3.22 5.35 0.74
C VAL A 121 2.61 6.68 0.31
N SER A 122 3.34 7.79 0.49
CA SER A 122 2.98 9.08 -0.10
C SER A 122 3.38 9.13 -1.57
N LEU A 123 2.44 9.53 -2.43
CA LEU A 123 2.62 9.59 -3.87
C LEU A 123 2.74 11.03 -4.38
N ALA A 124 1.93 11.96 -3.85
CA ALA A 124 1.94 13.36 -4.26
C ALA A 124 1.51 14.28 -3.11
N SER A 125 2.23 15.39 -2.92
CA SER A 125 1.92 16.43 -1.94
C SER A 125 2.58 17.75 -2.36
N PRO A 126 1.94 18.91 -2.16
CA PRO A 126 0.54 19.09 -1.76
C PRO A 126 -0.41 18.83 -2.93
N ILE A 127 -1.60 18.31 -2.64
CA ILE A 127 -2.69 18.17 -3.61
C ILE A 127 -3.90 19.02 -3.18
N GLU A 128 -4.70 19.47 -4.14
CA GLU A 128 -5.95 20.18 -3.85
C GLU A 128 -7.12 19.20 -3.81
N ALA A 129 -7.16 18.30 -4.80
CA ALA A 129 -8.22 17.34 -4.99
C ALA A 129 -7.74 16.10 -5.76
N ILE A 130 -8.41 14.98 -5.52
CA ILE A 130 -8.32 13.77 -6.35
C ILE A 130 -9.74 13.25 -6.61
N THR A 131 -9.98 12.78 -7.83
CA THR A 131 -11.23 12.16 -8.23
C THR A 131 -10.99 10.80 -8.85
N PHE A 132 -11.93 9.88 -8.61
CA PHE A 132 -11.94 8.54 -9.18
C PHE A 132 -13.32 8.29 -9.76
N GLU A 133 -13.38 7.85 -11.01
CA GLU A 133 -14.63 7.50 -11.66
C GLU A 133 -14.46 6.22 -12.49
N VAL A 134 -15.44 5.33 -12.42
CA VAL A 134 -15.47 4.08 -13.19
C VAL A 134 -16.50 4.20 -14.31
N PHE A 135 -16.12 3.83 -15.53
CA PHE A 135 -17.04 3.73 -16.65
C PHE A 135 -17.72 2.37 -16.67
N ASP A 136 -19.04 2.35 -16.52
CA ASP A 136 -19.85 1.13 -16.45
C ASP A 136 -20.30 0.58 -17.82
N GLY A 137 -19.74 1.13 -18.90
CA GLY A 137 -20.16 0.86 -20.28
C GLY A 137 -21.21 1.86 -20.81
N LYS A 138 -21.83 2.67 -19.95
CA LYS A 138 -22.83 3.68 -20.33
C LYS A 138 -22.47 5.07 -19.80
N GLN A 139 -22.05 5.16 -18.55
CA GLN A 139 -21.76 6.42 -17.86
C GLN A 139 -20.59 6.30 -16.89
N TRP A 140 -19.99 7.45 -16.56
CA TRP A 140 -18.98 7.57 -15.52
C TRP A 140 -19.66 7.65 -14.15
N ARG A 141 -19.15 6.89 -13.18
CA ARG A 141 -19.67 6.87 -11.81
C ARG A 141 -18.56 7.15 -10.80
N SER A 142 -18.77 8.13 -9.93
CA SER A 142 -17.92 8.43 -8.78
C SER A 142 -18.11 7.46 -7.61
N GLU A 143 -19.18 6.66 -7.65
CA GLU A 143 -19.43 5.56 -6.73
C GLU A 143 -19.57 4.25 -7.50
N TRP A 144 -18.74 3.28 -7.13
CA TRP A 144 -18.70 1.96 -7.72
C TRP A 144 -18.68 0.92 -6.58
N PRO A 145 -19.77 0.14 -6.41
CA PRO A 145 -19.84 -0.84 -5.34
C PRO A 145 -18.77 -1.92 -5.53
N PRO A 146 -18.40 -2.65 -4.45
CA PRO A 146 -17.48 -3.77 -4.57
C PRO A 146 -18.13 -4.87 -5.43
N ALA A 147 -17.82 -4.90 -6.71
CA ALA A 147 -18.23 -5.96 -7.61
C ALA A 147 -17.21 -7.11 -7.52
N ASN A 148 -17.69 -8.34 -7.31
CA ASN A 148 -16.85 -9.55 -7.30
C ASN A 148 -16.19 -9.84 -8.66
N ARG A 149 -16.60 -9.12 -9.71
CA ARG A 149 -15.99 -9.13 -11.05
C ARG A 149 -15.97 -7.70 -11.57
N LEU A 150 -14.86 -7.30 -12.19
CA LEU A 150 -14.72 -5.99 -12.83
C LEU A 150 -15.70 -5.88 -14.00
N VAL A 151 -16.81 -5.17 -13.80
CA VAL A 151 -17.75 -4.80 -14.89
C VAL A 151 -17.43 -3.39 -15.43
N GLY A 152 -16.44 -2.70 -14.84
CA GLY A 152 -15.96 -1.41 -15.33
C GLY A 152 -15.04 -1.58 -16.52
N VAL A 153 -15.26 -0.81 -17.59
CA VAL A 153 -14.45 -0.83 -18.82
C VAL A 153 -13.21 0.07 -18.69
N ALA A 154 -13.32 1.15 -17.92
CA ALA A 154 -12.24 2.10 -17.71
C ALA A 154 -12.33 2.77 -16.33
N LEU A 155 -11.19 3.24 -15.83
CA LEU A 155 -11.05 4.09 -14.65
C LEU A 155 -10.50 5.45 -15.09
N ARG A 156 -11.18 6.54 -14.71
CA ARG A 156 -10.70 7.91 -14.87
C ARG A 156 -10.24 8.43 -13.51
N VAL A 157 -9.06 9.02 -13.49
CA VAL A 157 -8.46 9.61 -12.29
C VAL A 157 -8.04 11.03 -12.59
N GLY A 158 -8.61 11.98 -11.86
CA GLY A 158 -8.21 13.38 -11.88
C GLY A 158 -7.38 13.71 -10.65
N LEU A 159 -6.26 14.42 -10.84
CA LEU A 159 -5.39 14.91 -9.77
C LEU A 159 -5.17 16.40 -9.97
N SER A 160 -5.57 17.21 -8.98
CA SER A 160 -5.32 18.65 -8.95
C SER A 160 -4.26 18.99 -7.91
N THR A 161 -3.31 19.83 -8.31
CA THR A 161 -2.27 20.44 -7.47
C THR A 161 -2.31 21.95 -7.70
N VAL A 162 -1.63 22.71 -6.84
CA VAL A 162 -1.52 24.17 -6.99
C VAL A 162 -0.92 24.59 -8.34
N ALA A 163 -0.05 23.75 -8.92
CA ALA A 163 0.67 24.07 -10.15
C ALA A 163 -0.04 23.57 -11.42
N ALA A 164 -0.81 22.48 -11.32
CA ALA A 164 -1.39 21.81 -12.48
C ALA A 164 -2.55 20.89 -12.09
N SER A 165 -3.45 20.66 -13.04
CA SER A 165 -4.48 19.62 -12.98
C SER A 165 -4.27 18.65 -14.14
N GLU A 166 -4.24 17.35 -13.82
CA GLU A 166 -4.05 16.29 -14.79
C GLU A 166 -5.15 15.23 -14.63
N THR A 167 -5.70 14.76 -15.74
CA THR A 167 -6.67 13.66 -15.76
C THR A 167 -6.17 12.54 -16.66
N ARG A 168 -6.16 11.31 -16.16
CA ARG A 168 -5.81 10.12 -16.94
C ARG A 168 -6.92 9.08 -16.92
N THR A 169 -7.07 8.39 -18.04
CA THR A 169 -7.98 7.27 -18.20
C THR A 169 -7.19 5.99 -18.39
N PHE A 170 -7.54 4.96 -17.63
CA PHE A 170 -6.94 3.64 -17.67
C PHE A 170 -7.99 2.64 -18.16
N ALA A 171 -7.66 1.88 -19.20
CA ALA A 171 -8.46 0.72 -19.55
C ALA A 171 -8.34 -0.33 -18.45
N LEU A 172 -9.47 -0.88 -18.00
CA LEU A 172 -9.51 -2.01 -17.10
C LEU A 172 -9.56 -3.27 -17.98
N ALA A 173 -8.63 -4.20 -17.79
CA ALA A 173 -8.60 -5.41 -18.59
C ALA A 173 -9.95 -6.15 -18.47
N PRO A 174 -10.58 -6.57 -19.57
CA PRO A 174 -11.76 -7.42 -19.49
C PRO A 174 -11.33 -8.73 -18.83
N MET A 175 -11.77 -8.98 -17.59
CA MET A 175 -11.66 -10.32 -17.02
C MET A 175 -12.75 -11.17 -17.67
N GLU A 176 -12.37 -12.29 -18.27
CA GLU A 176 -13.26 -13.18 -19.01
C GLU A 176 -14.55 -13.46 -18.22
N TRP A 177 -15.68 -13.12 -18.84
CA TRP A 177 -17.00 -13.47 -18.35
C TRP A 177 -17.18 -14.98 -18.53
N THR A 178 -16.88 -15.76 -17.50
CA THR A 178 -17.38 -17.14 -17.41
C THR A 178 -18.77 -17.09 -16.78
N PRO A 179 -19.84 -17.43 -17.52
CA PRO A 179 -21.22 -17.36 -17.05
C PRO A 179 -21.48 -18.19 -15.79
#